data_AF-A0A7L1SIZ5-F1
#
_entry.id   AF-A0A7L1SIZ5-F1
#
_cell.length_a   1.000
_cell.length_b   1.000
_cell.length_c   1.000
_cell.angle_alpha   90.00
_cell.angle_beta   90.00
_cell.angle_gamma   90.00
#
_symmetry.space_group_name_H-M   'P 1'
#
loop_
_entity.id
_entity.type
_entity.pdbx_description
1 polymer ?
#
loop_
_entity_poly.entity_id
_entity_poly.type
_entity_poly.pdbx_seq_one_letter_code
_entity_poly.pdbx_strand_id
1 'polypeptide(L)'
;TCQMVETSPRCLPNKPSCKDLHCLKGTTCKMVEGWPKCVANKPSCDDLHCPSGTTCKMVETSLRCVPINPSCNDIHCPKGTRCKMVETSPRCLPISQPPLVCHVLGRW
;
A
#
# COMPACT_ATOMS: atom_id res chain seq x y z
N THR A 1 -22.50 -9.95 -34.70
CA THR A 1 -23.96 -10.11 -34.55
C THR A 1 -24.60 -9.61 -35.83
N CYS A 2 -25.54 -10.35 -36.42
CA CYS A 2 -26.24 -9.89 -37.62
C CYS A 2 -27.49 -9.11 -37.18
N GLN A 3 -27.63 -7.89 -37.68
CA GLN A 3 -28.74 -6.98 -37.37
C GLN A 3 -29.38 -6.52 -38.68
N MET A 4 -30.70 -6.33 -38.67
CA MET A 4 -31.45 -5.78 -39.79
C MET A 4 -31.23 -4.26 -39.80
N VAL A 5 -30.51 -3.74 -40.81
CA VAL A 5 -30.27 -2.30 -40.94
C VAL A 5 -31.02 -1.80 -42.17
N GLU A 6 -31.95 -0.89 -41.95
CA GLU A 6 -32.85 -0.24 -42.92
C GLU A 6 -33.77 -1.20 -43.67
N THR A 7 -33.26 -2.20 -44.40
CA THR A 7 -34.02 -3.28 -45.07
C THR A 7 -33.21 -4.55 -45.39
N SER A 8 -31.92 -4.61 -45.00
CA SER A 8 -31.02 -5.73 -45.33
C SER A 8 -30.26 -6.24 -44.09
N PRO A 9 -30.12 -7.56 -43.91
CA PRO A 9 -29.35 -8.12 -42.79
C PRO A 9 -27.86 -7.86 -43.00
N ARG A 10 -27.27 -7.03 -42.12
CA ARG A 10 -25.82 -6.79 -42.08
C ARG A 10 -25.21 -7.51 -40.90
N CYS A 11 -24.19 -8.31 -41.16
CA CYS A 11 -23.38 -8.91 -40.11
C CYS A 11 -22.29 -7.92 -39.71
N LEU A 12 -22.55 -7.20 -38.62
CA LEU A 12 -21.57 -6.32 -38.03
C LEU A 12 -20.60 -7.15 -37.19
N PRO A 13 -19.28 -6.90 -37.31
CA PRO A 13 -18.30 -7.43 -36.37
C PRO A 13 -18.77 -7.10 -34.96
N ASN A 14 -18.81 -8.10 -34.07
CA ASN A 14 -19.13 -7.84 -32.68
C ASN A 14 -18.13 -6.81 -32.15
N LYS A 15 -18.63 -5.73 -31.54
CA LYS A 15 -17.77 -4.74 -30.90
C LYS A 15 -16.89 -5.51 -29.90
N PRO A 16 -15.56 -5.42 -30.01
CA PRO A 16 -14.68 -6.17 -29.12
C PRO A 16 -14.97 -5.74 -27.68
N SER A 17 -15.04 -6.74 -26.80
CA SER A 17 -15.40 -6.56 -25.40
C SER A 17 -14.37 -7.24 -24.50
N CYS A 18 -14.39 -6.90 -23.21
CA CYS A 18 -13.56 -7.60 -22.23
C CYS A 18 -13.91 -9.09 -22.05
N LYS A 19 -15.05 -9.57 -22.59
CA LYS A 19 -15.37 -11.01 -22.58
C LYS A 19 -14.46 -11.80 -23.53
N ASP A 20 -13.98 -11.14 -24.58
CA ASP A 20 -13.21 -11.77 -25.65
C ASP A 20 -11.69 -11.54 -25.46
N LEU A 21 -11.29 -10.70 -24.50
CA LEU A 21 -9.91 -10.30 -24.25
C LEU A 21 -9.34 -10.95 -22.97
N HIS A 22 -8.41 -11.87 -23.13
CA HIS A 22 -7.62 -12.41 -22.02
C HIS A 22 -6.39 -11.53 -21.75
N CYS A 23 -6.31 -10.97 -20.55
CA CYS A 23 -5.18 -10.17 -20.11
C CYS A 23 -4.16 -11.00 -19.31
N LEU A 24 -2.88 -10.60 -19.36
CA LEU A 24 -1.81 -11.24 -18.61
C LEU A 24 -1.99 -11.03 -17.10
N LYS A 25 -1.38 -11.92 -16.29
CA LYS A 25 -1.40 -11.80 -14.82
C LYS A 25 -0.91 -10.41 -14.39
N GLY A 26 -1.61 -9.78 -13.45
CA GLY A 26 -1.31 -8.42 -12.99
C GLY A 26 -1.90 -7.29 -13.85
N THR A 27 -2.71 -7.63 -14.86
CA THR A 27 -3.47 -6.66 -15.65
C THR A 27 -4.95 -7.04 -15.67
N THR A 28 -5.83 -6.05 -15.78
CA THR A 28 -7.29 -6.25 -15.85
C THR A 28 -7.83 -5.59 -17.12
N CYS A 29 -8.79 -6.25 -17.78
CA CYS A 29 -9.45 -5.65 -18.93
C CYS A 29 -10.39 -4.53 -18.49
N LYS A 30 -10.26 -3.36 -19.10
CA LYS A 30 -11.19 -2.23 -18.94
C LYS A 30 -11.60 -1.68 -20.30
N MET A 31 -12.85 -1.24 -20.41
CA MET A 31 -13.32 -0.49 -21.56
C MET A 31 -12.81 0.95 -21.45
N VAL A 32 -11.92 1.36 -22.34
CA VAL A 32 -11.34 2.71 -22.43
C VAL A 32 -11.69 3.26 -23.80
N GLU A 33 -12.38 4.40 -23.85
CA GLU A 33 -12.83 5.04 -25.10
C GLU A 33 -13.63 4.09 -26.01
N GLY A 34 -14.41 3.20 -25.41
CA GLY A 34 -15.24 2.24 -26.15
C GLY A 34 -14.47 1.05 -26.74
N TRP A 35 -13.20 0.86 -26.37
CA TRP A 35 -12.38 -0.30 -26.75
C TRP A 35 -11.84 -1.03 -25.51
N PRO A 36 -11.79 -2.37 -25.51
CA PRO A 36 -11.22 -3.13 -24.41
C PRO A 36 -9.69 -2.97 -24.42
N LYS A 37 -9.11 -2.55 -23.31
CA LYS A 37 -7.66 -2.44 -23.10
C LYS A 37 -7.27 -3.19 -21.83
N CYS A 38 -6.17 -3.94 -21.87
CA CYS A 38 -5.56 -4.48 -20.66
C CYS A 38 -4.78 -3.36 -19.98
N VAL A 39 -5.17 -3.03 -18.75
CA VAL A 39 -4.48 -2.01 -17.94
C VAL A 39 -3.79 -2.67 -16.77
N ALA A 40 -2.63 -2.14 -16.40
CA ALA A 40 -1.92 -2.57 -15.20
C ALA A 40 -2.83 -2.43 -13.98
N ASN A 41 -2.88 -3.48 -13.17
CA ASN A 41 -3.55 -3.41 -11.89
C ASN A 41 -2.82 -2.37 -11.05
N LYS A 42 -3.58 -1.48 -10.41
CA LYS A 42 -2.98 -0.62 -9.40
C LYS A 42 -2.46 -1.52 -8.28
N PRO A 43 -1.27 -1.24 -7.70
CA PRO A 43 -0.80 -1.96 -6.54
C PRO A 43 -1.89 -1.88 -5.46
N SER A 44 -2.40 -3.05 -5.08
CA SER A 44 -3.48 -3.23 -4.10
C SER A 44 -2.97 -4.05 -2.92
N CYS A 45 -3.59 -3.87 -1.77
CA CYS A 45 -3.29 -4.61 -0.56
C CYS A 45 -3.74 -6.08 -0.61
N ASP A 46 -4.40 -6.51 -1.69
CA ASP A 46 -4.93 -7.87 -1.86
C ASP A 46 -3.83 -8.95 -1.78
N ASP A 47 -2.63 -8.65 -2.25
CA ASP A 47 -1.49 -9.58 -2.25
C ASP A 47 -0.58 -9.41 -1.01
N LEU A 48 -0.82 -8.41 -0.14
CA LEU A 48 0.05 -8.08 0.99
C LEU A 48 -0.52 -8.62 2.31
N HIS A 49 0.03 -9.73 2.79
CA HIS A 49 -0.27 -10.24 4.13
C HIS A 49 0.45 -9.43 5.21
N CYS A 50 -0.30 -8.63 5.97
CA CYS A 50 0.22 -7.89 7.12
C CYS A 50 0.09 -8.69 8.43
N PRO A 51 1.06 -8.57 9.35
CA PRO A 51 0.99 -9.22 10.66
C PRO A 51 -0.15 -8.66 11.52
N SER A 52 -0.62 -9.46 12.49
CA SER A 52 -1.66 -9.07 13.44
C SER A 52 -1.38 -7.70 14.08
N GLY A 53 -2.39 -6.84 14.15
CA GLY A 53 -2.27 -5.47 14.67
C GLY A 53 -1.82 -4.42 13.65
N THR A 54 -1.52 -4.82 12.41
CA THR A 54 -1.19 -3.91 11.31
C THR A 54 -2.19 -4.03 10.16
N THR A 55 -2.33 -2.97 9.37
CA THR A 55 -3.17 -2.90 8.17
C THR A 55 -2.35 -2.39 6.99
N CYS A 56 -2.66 -2.89 5.79
CA CYS A 56 -1.99 -2.42 4.59
C CYS A 56 -2.53 -1.04 4.18
N LYS A 57 -1.62 -0.09 3.98
CA LYS A 57 -1.92 1.22 3.42
C LYS A 57 -0.90 1.57 2.35
N MET A 58 -1.35 2.30 1.34
CA MET A 58 -0.46 2.94 0.37
C MET A 58 0.17 4.17 1.05
N VAL A 59 1.48 4.12 1.27
CA VAL A 59 2.26 5.21 1.85
C VAL A 59 3.20 5.74 0.77
N GLU A 60 3.04 7.02 0.43
CA GLU A 60 3.73 7.71 -0.67
C GLU A 60 3.48 7.05 -2.04
N THR A 61 4.23 6.00 -2.35
CA THR A 61 4.20 5.28 -3.64
C THR A 61 4.31 3.75 -3.46
N SER A 62 4.33 3.25 -2.22
CA SER A 62 4.51 1.84 -1.92
C SER A 62 3.50 1.35 -0.87
N LEU A 63 3.08 0.09 -0.99
CA LEU A 63 2.21 -0.55 -0.02
C LEU A 63 3.02 -0.91 1.23
N ARG A 64 2.59 -0.44 2.39
CA ARG A 64 3.23 -0.72 3.68
C ARG A 64 2.22 -1.22 4.70
N CYS A 65 2.64 -2.18 5.51
CA CYS A 65 1.90 -2.54 6.72
C CYS A 65 2.14 -1.47 7.78
N VAL A 66 1.09 -0.82 8.23
CA VAL A 66 1.12 0.21 9.27
C VAL A 66 0.27 -0.22 10.46
N PRO A 67 0.59 0.17 11.70
CA PRO A 67 -0.22 -0.16 12.86
C PRO A 67 -1.67 0.32 12.72
N ILE A 68 -2.64 -0.52 13.08
CA ILE A 68 -4.09 -0.15 13.08
C ILE A 68 -4.34 0.93 14.13
N ASN A 69 -3.70 0.79 15.28
CA ASN A 69 -3.74 1.77 16.37
C ASN A 69 -2.29 2.15 16.72
N PRO A 70 -1.75 3.24 16.14
CA PRO A 70 -0.37 3.65 16.39
C PRO A 70 -0.22 4.09 17.85
N SER A 71 0.34 3.20 18.69
CA SER A 71 0.62 3.45 20.10
C SER A 71 2.00 2.92 20.47
N CYS A 72 2.56 3.42 21.57
CA CYS A 72 3.83 2.92 22.10
C CYS A 72 3.69 1.66 22.98
N ASN A 73 2.48 1.13 23.17
CA ASN A 73 2.24 0.00 24.09
C ASN A 73 2.88 -1.30 23.57
N ASP A 74 2.81 -1.52 22.26
CA ASP A 74 3.28 -2.77 21.63
C ASP A 74 4.62 -2.60 20.90
N ILE A 75 5.32 -1.48 21.11
CA ILE A 75 6.55 -1.14 20.37
C ILE A 75 7.77 -1.38 21.23
N HIS A 76 8.53 -2.41 20.85
CA HIS A 76 9.82 -2.72 21.43
C HIS A 76 10.93 -1.95 20.71
N CYS A 77 11.44 -0.91 21.36
CA CYS A 77 12.57 -0.13 20.86
C CYS A 77 13.93 -0.75 21.26
N PRO A 78 14.99 -0.58 20.46
CA PRO A 78 16.34 -1.04 20.80
C PRO A 78 16.90 -0.33 22.05
N LYS A 79 17.89 -0.96 22.72
CA LYS A 79 18.52 -0.43 23.94
C LYS A 79 19.01 1.01 23.72
N GLY A 80 18.79 1.89 24.70
CA GLY A 80 19.17 3.30 24.63
C GLY A 80 18.17 4.20 23.90
N THR A 81 17.06 3.65 23.40
CA THR A 81 15.95 4.41 22.80
C THR A 81 14.64 4.16 23.53
N ARG A 82 13.72 5.13 23.49
CA ARG A 82 12.37 5.02 24.06
C ARG A 82 11.34 5.41 23.01
N CYS A 83 10.23 4.66 22.97
CA CYS A 83 9.11 5.01 22.11
C CYS A 83 8.49 6.33 22.57
N LYS A 84 8.33 7.27 21.62
CA LYS A 84 7.60 8.52 21.82
C LYS A 84 6.65 8.72 20.65
N MET A 85 5.43 9.17 20.93
CA MET A 85 4.53 9.64 19.89
C MET A 85 5.08 10.95 19.32
N VAL A 86 5.41 10.96 18.03
CA VAL A 86 5.86 12.14 17.29
C VAL A 86 4.83 12.42 16.21
N GLU A 87 4.22 13.60 16.29
CA GLU A 87 3.06 14.00 15.48
C GLU A 87 1.88 13.04 15.66
N THR A 88 1.83 11.97 14.86
CA THR A 88 0.75 10.97 14.85
C THR A 88 1.28 9.54 14.77
N SER A 89 2.60 9.34 14.86
CA SER A 89 3.23 8.03 14.70
C SER A 89 4.25 7.77 15.82
N PRO A 90 4.30 6.55 16.37
CA PRO A 90 5.29 6.18 17.36
C PRO A 90 6.69 6.07 16.73
N ARG A 91 7.67 6.74 17.33
CA ARG A 91 9.08 6.68 16.92
C ARG A 91 9.96 6.32 18.10
N CYS A 92 10.97 5.49 17.86
CA CYS A 92 12.02 5.22 18.84
C CYS A 92 13.04 6.37 18.79
N LEU A 93 13.11 7.15 19.87
CA LEU A 93 14.05 8.26 20.01
C LEU A 93 15.13 7.93 21.04
N PRO A 94 16.36 8.45 20.92
CA PRO A 94 17.38 8.31 21.93
C PRO A 94 16.86 8.78 23.30
N ILE A 95 17.12 7.98 24.33
CA ILE A 95 16.93 8.43 25.70
C ILE A 95 18.05 9.44 25.92
N SER A 96 17.72 10.73 25.96
CA SER A 96 18.64 11.78 26.37
C SER A 96 18.98 11.59 27.84
N GLN A 97 19.92 10.67 28.11
CA GLN A 97 20.58 10.61 29.39
C GLN A 97 21.49 11.85 29.46
N PRO A 98 21.31 12.75 30.45
CA PRO A 98 22.33 13.75 30.70
C PRO A 98 23.67 13.02 30.92
N PRO A 99 24.80 13.59 30.45
CA PRO A 99 26.09 12.95 30.65
C PRO A 99 26.26 12.64 32.14
N LEU A 100 26.61 11.39 32.44
CA LEU A 100 27.01 10.99 33.78
C LEU A 100 28.22 11.85 34.14
N VAL A 101 28.00 12.93 34.88
CA VAL A 101 29.08 13.78 35.39
C VAL A 101 29.90 12.92 36.32
N CYS A 102 31.10 12.53 35.89
CA CYS A 102 32.07 11.89 36.76
C CYS A 102 32.57 12.94 37.74
N HIS A 103 32.06 12.93 38.97
CA HIS A 103 32.68 13.67 40.05
C HIS A 103 34.03 13.01 40.35
N VAL A 104 35.10 13.59 39.80
CA VAL A 104 36.46 13.25 40.19
C VAL A 104 36.62 13.71 41.63
N LEU A 105 36.50 12.79 42.60
CA LEU A 105 36.90 13.03 43.99
C LEU A 105 38.43 13.20 44.01
N GLY A 106 38.88 14.43 43.75
CA GLY A 106 40.24 14.85 44.00
C GLY A 106 40.54 14.67 45.49
N ARG A 107 41.40 13.70 45.80
CA ARG A 107 42.02 13.56 47.12
C ARG A 107 43.10 14.64 47.23
N TRP A 108 42.96 15.46 48.26
CA TRP A 108 43.90 16.51 48.68
C TRP A 108 45.08 15.86 49.39
#